data_AF-A0A0F7JX06-F1
#
_entry.id   AF-A0A0F7JX06-F1
#
_cell.length_a   1.000
_cell.length_b   1.000
_cell.length_c   1.000
_cell.angle_alpha   90.00
_cell.angle_beta   90.00
_cell.angle_gamma   90.00
#
_symmetry.space_group_name_H-M   'P 1'
#
loop_
_entity.id
_entity.type
_entity.pdbx_description
1 polymer ?
#
loop_
_entity_poly.entity_id
_entity_poly.type
_entity_poly.pdbx_seq_one_letter_code
_entity_poly.pdbx_strand_id
1 'polypeptide(L)' 'MDTSEFGFWAMLVFWGTALGSIALGISWARIKGRNPVRRAQLEKSLRRRLVAGEITPEEYDRRMAALPKDDRQH' A
#
# COMPACT_ATOMS: atom_id res chain seq x y z
N MET A 1 -33.88 15.65 26.89
CA MET A 1 -32.84 15.96 25.89
C MET A 1 -33.43 16.97 24.95
N ASP A 2 -32.87 18.17 24.97
CA ASP A 2 -33.34 19.25 24.11
C ASP A 2 -32.96 18.97 22.66
N THR A 3 -33.75 19.46 21.72
CA THR A 3 -33.55 19.25 20.27
C THR A 3 -32.18 19.75 19.79
N SER A 4 -31.65 20.79 20.45
CA SER A 4 -30.31 21.35 20.25
C SER A 4 -29.20 20.38 20.70
N GLU A 5 -29.38 19.72 21.85
CA GLU A 5 -28.46 18.72 22.38
C GLU A 5 -28.42 17.48 21.47
N PHE A 6 -29.59 17.01 21.03
CA PHE A 6 -29.69 15.90 20.09
C PHE A 6 -28.99 16.20 18.75
N GLY A 7 -29.19 17.42 18.20
CA GLY A 7 -28.53 17.84 16.96
C GLY A 7 -27.00 17.85 17.05
N PHE A 8 -26.46 18.31 18.18
CA PHE A 8 -25.02 18.29 18.43
C PHE A 8 -24.44 16.87 18.48
N TRP A 9 -25.10 15.96 19.20
CA TRP A 9 -24.68 14.55 19.26
C TRP A 9 -24.79 13.84 17.91
N ALA A 10 -25.88 14.06 17.17
CA ALA A 10 -26.06 13.50 15.83
C ALA A 10 -24.95 13.97 14.88
N MET A 11 -24.55 15.24 14.96
CA MET A 11 -23.45 15.79 14.18
C MET A 11 -22.11 15.11 14.53
N LEU A 12 -21.79 14.92 15.81
CA LEU A 12 -20.56 14.24 16.23
C LEU A 12 -20.51 12.78 15.78
N VAL A 13 -21.62 12.05 15.90
CA VAL A 13 -21.72 10.66 15.45
C VAL A 13 -21.56 10.57 13.94
N PHE A 14 -22.19 11.48 13.19
CA PHE A 14 -22.05 11.55 11.75
C PHE A 14 -20.60 11.79 11.32
N TRP A 15 -19.93 12.80 11.88
CA TRP A 15 -18.52 13.11 11.53
C TRP A 15 -17.55 12.03 12.01
N GLY A 16 -17.78 11.45 13.19
CA GLY A 16 -16.99 10.32 13.70
C GLY A 16 -17.10 9.09 12.79
N THR A 17 -18.30 8.79 12.30
CA THR A 17 -18.55 7.68 11.37
C THR A 17 -17.98 7.96 9.98
N ALA A 18 -18.13 9.19 9.48
CA ALA A 18 -17.58 9.61 8.20
C ALA A 18 -16.05 9.47 8.17
N LEU A 19 -15.36 10.01 9.18
CA LEU A 19 -13.90 9.89 9.28
C LEU A 19 -13.45 8.44 9.54
N GLY A 20 -14.17 7.71 10.40
CA GLY A 20 -13.87 6.31 10.70
C GLY A 20 -14.00 5.40 9.47
N SER A 21 -15.05 5.57 8.67
CA SER A 21 -15.28 4.78 7.46
C SER A 21 -14.24 5.06 6.38
N ILE A 22 -13.81 6.31 6.21
CA ILE A 22 -12.71 6.67 5.31
C ILE A 22 -11.40 6.02 5.76
N ALA A 23 -11.05 6.12 7.05
CA ALA A 23 -9.84 5.53 7.60
C ALA A 23 -9.82 4.00 7.47
N LEU A 24 -10.96 3.34 7.74
CA LEU A 24 -11.12 1.90 7.55
C LEU A 24 -11.00 1.49 6.08
N GLY A 25 -11.64 2.24 5.17
CA GLY A 25 -11.55 2.01 3.72
C GLY A 25 -10.12 2.14 3.20
N ILE A 26 -9.39 3.18 3.63
CA ILE A 26 -7.97 3.38 3.28
C ILE A 26 -7.11 2.27 3.90
N SER A 27 -7.35 1.89 5.16
CA SER A 27 -6.60 0.82 5.82
C SER A 27 -6.78 -0.52 5.10
N TRP A 28 -8.00 -0.87 4.72
CA TRP A 28 -8.28 -2.08 3.92
C TRP A 28 -7.68 -2.02 2.52
N ALA A 29 -7.75 -0.86 1.84
CA ALA A 29 -7.09 -0.66 0.56
C ALA A 29 -5.56 -0.78 0.68
N ARG A 30 -4.98 -0.30 1.79
CA ARG A 30 -3.54 -0.42 2.08
C ARG A 30 -3.15 -1.82 2.49
N ILE A 31 -4.00 -2.58 3.18
CA ILE A 31 -3.78 -4.00 3.52
C ILE A 31 -3.87 -4.86 2.27
N LYS A 32 -4.85 -4.62 1.39
CA LYS A 32 -4.96 -5.28 0.08
C LYS A 32 -3.84 -4.84 -0.88
N GLY A 33 -3.37 -3.60 -0.74
CA GLY A 33 -2.19 -3.03 -1.40
C GLY A 33 -0.86 -3.43 -0.74
N ARG A 34 -0.88 -4.05 0.45
CA ARG A 34 0.27 -4.68 1.12
C ARG A 34 0.55 -6.05 0.51
N ASN A 35 0.50 -6.11 -0.81
CA ASN A 35 1.29 -7.09 -1.52
C ASN A 35 2.74 -6.71 -1.19
N PRO A 36 3.54 -7.56 -0.52
CA PRO A 36 4.95 -7.28 -0.29
C PRO A 36 5.51 -6.90 -1.65
N VAL A 37 5.98 -5.66 -1.81
CA VAL A 37 6.28 -5.00 -3.10
C VAL A 37 6.56 -6.07 -4.14
N ARG A 38 5.52 -6.39 -4.93
CA ARG A 38 5.44 -7.65 -5.68
C ARG A 38 6.76 -7.77 -6.40
N ARG A 39 7.56 -8.82 -6.20
CA ARG A 39 8.88 -8.96 -6.86
C ARG A 39 8.82 -8.50 -8.33
N ALA A 40 7.72 -8.81 -9.01
CA ALA A 40 7.37 -8.31 -10.34
C ALA A 40 7.50 -6.77 -10.57
N GLN A 41 7.12 -5.92 -9.61
CA GLN A 41 7.30 -4.46 -9.69
C GLN A 41 8.77 -4.05 -9.50
N LEU A 42 9.51 -4.70 -8.61
CA LEU A 42 10.94 -4.45 -8.41
C LEU A 42 11.76 -4.96 -9.60
N GLU A 43 11.43 -6.13 -10.11
CA GLU A 43 11.99 -6.69 -11.33
C GLU A 43 11.68 -5.80 -12.55
N LYS A 44 10.43 -5.31 -12.68
CA LYS A 44 10.05 -4.39 -13.76
C LYS A 44 10.83 -3.07 -13.70
N SER A 45 11.09 -2.54 -12.51
CA SER A 45 11.89 -1.32 -12.37
C SER A 45 13.37 -1.59 -12.67
N LEU A 46 13.95 -2.69 -12.20
CA LEU A 46 15.32 -3.09 -12.51
C LEU A 46 15.52 -3.34 -14.01
N ARG A 47 14.60 -4.06 -14.65
CA ARG A 47 14.66 -4.33 -16.09
C ARG A 47 14.56 -3.06 -16.92
N ARG A 48 13.75 -2.09 -16.48
CA ARG A 48 13.66 -0.78 -17.15
C ARG A 48 15.01 -0.05 -17.10
N ARG A 49 15.71 -0.11 -15.97
CA ARG A 49 17.02 0.53 -15.79
C ARG A 49 18.12 -0.17 -16.61
N LEU A 50 18.04 -1.49 -16.76
CA LEU A 50 18.93 -2.26 -17.65
C LEU A 50 18.72 -1.84 -19.12
N VAL A 51 17.47 -1.74 -19.57
CA VAL A 51 17.15 -1.30 -20.94
C VAL A 51 17.54 0.15 -21.19
N ALA A 52 17.42 1.01 -20.17
CA ALA A 52 17.87 2.40 -20.24
C ALA A 52 19.40 2.55 -20.19
N GLY A 53 20.16 1.47 -19.99
CA GLY A 53 21.61 1.49 -19.85
C GLY A 53 22.09 2.16 -18.56
N GLU A 54 21.20 2.39 -17.58
CA GLU A 54 21.55 2.98 -16.28
C GLU A 54 22.30 2.01 -15.36
N ILE A 55 22.15 0.70 -15.60
CA ILE A 55 22.80 -0.37 -14.85
C ILE A 55 23.35 -1.41 -15.82
N THR A 56 24.45 -2.06 -15.45
CA THR A 56 25.03 -3.15 -16.26
C THR A 56 24.28 -4.47 -16.03
N PRO A 57 24.41 -5.45 -16.95
CA PRO A 57 23.83 -6.78 -16.78
C PRO A 57 24.27 -7.47 -15.47
N GLU A 58 25.53 -7.29 -15.07
CA GLU A 58 26.09 -7.89 -13.85
C GLU A 58 25.49 -7.26 -12.59
N GLU A 59 25.21 -5.95 -12.63
CA GLU A 59 24.56 -5.25 -11.54
C GLU A 59 23.08 -5.59 -11.44
N TYR A 60 22.42 -5.83 -12.58
CA TYR A 60 21.07 -6.36 -12.63
C TYR A 60 20.98 -7.75 -11.96
N ASP A 61 21.86 -8.67 -12.31
CA ASP A 61 21.88 -10.03 -11.73
C ASP A 61 22.16 -10.02 -10.23
N ARG A 62 23.11 -9.17 -9.78
CA ARG A 62 23.40 -8.98 -8.35
C ARG A 62 22.18 -8.48 -7.58
N ARG A 63 21.44 -7.52 -8.14
CA ARG A 63 20.22 -6.96 -7.51
C ARG A 63 19.06 -7.95 -7.53
N MET A 64 18.91 -8.74 -8.60
CA MET A 64 17.93 -9.83 -8.69
C MET A 64 18.19 -10.93 -7.66
N ALA A 65 19.46 -11.31 -7.46
CA ALA A 65 19.86 -12.30 -6.45
C ALA A 65 19.65 -11.81 -5.00
N ALA A 66 19.80 -10.49 -4.77
CA ALA A 66 19.58 -9.86 -3.47
C ALA A 66 18.10 -9.61 -3.13
N LEU A 67 17.17 -9.78 -4.09
CA LEU A 67 15.74 -9.67 -3.79
C LEU A 67 15.34 -10.79 -2.82
N PRO A 68 14.59 -10.52 -1.74
CA PRO A 68 14.13 -11.56 -0.82
C PRO A 68 13.29 -12.58 -1.60
N LYS A 69 13.58 -13.88 -1.46
CA LYS A 69 12.72 -14.94 -2.04
C LYS A 69 11.34 -14.81 -1.40
N ASP A 70 10.29 -14.76 -2.21
CA ASP A 70 8.91 -14.75 -1.69
C ASP A 70 8.64 -16.16 -1.17
N ASP A 71 9.05 -16.43 0.08
CA ASP A 71 8.85 -17.71 0.78
C ASP A 71 7.38 -17.85 1.21
N ARG A 72 6.44 -17.59 0.29
CA ARG A 72 5.00 -17.84 0.45
C ARG A 72 4.57 -19.07 -0.35
N GLN A 73 5.32 -20.15 -0.18
CA GLN A 73 4.83 -21.51 -0.37
C GLN A 73 4.99 -22.27 0.94
N HIS A 74 4.06 -22.07 1.87
CA HIS A 74 3.70 -23.00 2.92
C HIS A 74 2.24 -22.77 3.32
#